data_AF-A0A2G5VXQ3-F1
#
_entry.id   AF-A0A2G5VXQ3-F1
#
_cell.length_a   1.000
_cell.length_b   1.000
_cell.length_c   1.000
_cell.angle_alpha   90.00
_cell.angle_beta   90.00
_cell.angle_gamma   90.00
#
_symmetry.space_group_name_H-M   'P 1'
#
loop_
_entity.id
_entity.type
_entity.pdbx_description
1 polymer ?
#
loop_
_entity_poly.entity_id
_entity_poly.type
_entity_poly.pdbx_seq_one_letter_code
_entity_poly.pdbx_strand_id
1 'polypeptide(L)' 'MIKDISKITGFFSVFIVPIRILFADRKEMLKEASYIRIEEFKKKASKIYEKFYPSDQLKGGRFF' A
#
# COMPACT_ATOMS: atom_id res chain seq x y z
N MET A 1 -14.49 -14.68 -13.83
CA MET A 1 -13.78 -14.85 -12.54
C MET A 1 -12.30 -15.16 -12.71
N ILE A 2 -11.87 -16.34 -13.24
CA ILE A 2 -10.43 -16.66 -13.39
C ILE A 2 -9.73 -15.76 -14.43
N LYS A 3 -10.38 -15.50 -15.58
CA LYS A 3 -9.83 -14.61 -16.63
C LYS A 3 -9.59 -13.18 -16.13
N ASP A 4 -10.45 -12.69 -15.25
CA ASP A 4 -10.36 -11.34 -14.69
C ASP A 4 -9.17 -11.22 -13.73
N ILE A 5 -8.96 -12.26 -12.92
CA ILE A 5 -7.79 -12.36 -12.03
C ILE A 5 -6.50 -12.37 -12.84
N SER A 6 -6.39 -13.18 -13.90
CA SER A 6 -5.19 -13.21 -14.76
C SER A 6 -4.88 -11.88 -15.42
N LYS A 7 -5.90 -11.12 -15.83
CA LYS A 7 -5.72 -9.77 -16.39
C LYS A 7 -5.18 -8.81 -15.34
N ILE A 8 -5.69 -8.87 -14.11
CA ILE A 8 -5.25 -8.05 -12.98
C ILE A 8 -3.82 -8.42 -12.57
N THR A 9 -3.49 -9.71 -12.47
CA THR A 9 -2.12 -10.16 -12.11
C THR A 9 -1.11 -9.80 -13.18
N GLY A 10 -1.48 -9.88 -14.46
CA GLY A 10 -0.65 -9.40 -15.57
C GLY A 10 -0.43 -7.88 -15.50
N PHE A 11 -1.49 -7.10 -15.24
CA PHE A 11 -1.41 -5.64 -15.11
C PHE A 11 -0.45 -5.21 -14.00
N PHE A 12 -0.49 -5.89 -12.85
CA PHE A 12 0.38 -5.60 -11.72
C PHE A 12 1.71 -6.35 -11.76
N SER A 13 2.03 -7.11 -12.81
CA SER A 13 3.23 -7.98 -12.88
C SER A 13 3.40 -8.84 -11.61
N VAL A 14 2.33 -9.55 -11.23
CA VAL A 14 2.25 -10.42 -10.06
C VAL A 14 2.16 -11.87 -10.52
N PHE A 15 3.11 -12.68 -10.09
CA PHE A 15 3.19 -14.10 -10.48
C PHE A 15 3.14 -15.05 -9.28
N ILE A 16 3.09 -14.49 -8.06
CA ILE A 16 3.17 -15.22 -6.80
C ILE A 16 2.17 -14.60 -5.81
N VAL A 17 1.51 -15.44 -5.02
CA VAL A 17 0.53 -15.04 -3.99
C VAL A 17 0.95 -15.58 -2.61
N PRO A 18 0.56 -14.92 -1.51
CA PRO A 18 -0.17 -13.65 -1.41
C PRO A 18 0.71 -12.42 -1.71
N ILE A 19 0.11 -11.35 -2.25
CA ILE A 19 0.79 -10.06 -2.47
C ILE A 19 -0.02 -8.91 -1.88
N ARG A 20 0.66 -7.89 -1.35
CA ARG A 20 0.06 -6.61 -0.97
C ARG A 20 0.62 -5.51 -1.85
N ILE A 21 -0.28 -4.69 -2.40
CA ILE A 21 0.07 -3.51 -3.19
C ILE A 21 -0.64 -2.29 -2.58
N LEU A 22 0.12 -1.24 -2.24
CA LEU A 22 -0.41 0.01 -1.71
C LEU A 22 -0.23 1.11 -2.75
N PHE A 23 -1.35 1.74 -3.10
CA PHE A 23 -1.37 2.92 -3.96
C PHE A 23 -1.68 4.17 -3.14
N ALA A 24 -0.96 5.26 -3.41
CA ALA A 24 -1.27 6.57 -2.88
C ALA A 24 -1.01 7.63 -3.96
N ASP A 25 -1.92 8.60 -4.11
CA ASP A 25 -1.90 9.61 -5.18
C ASP A 25 -1.60 8.99 -6.57
N ARG A 26 -2.37 7.95 -6.92
CA ARG A 26 -2.27 7.22 -8.20
C ARG A 26 -0.89 6.57 -8.48
N LYS A 27 0.00 6.50 -7.49
CA LYS A 27 1.32 5.87 -7.60
C LYS A 27 1.39 4.63 -6.72
N GLU A 28 2.02 3.58 -7.24
CA GLU A 28 2.39 2.40 -6.46
C GLU A 28 3.48 2.78 -5.46
N MET A 29 3.18 2.65 -4.17
CA MET A 29 4.10 3.00 -3.08
C MET A 29 4.78 1.79 -2.46
N LEU A 30 4.10 0.64 -2.47
CA LEU A 30 4.59 -0.59 -1.86
C LEU A 30 4.03 -1.78 -2.63
N LYS A 31 4.88 -2.75 -2.94
CA LYS A 31 4.51 -4.04 -3.54
C LYS A 31 5.36 -5.12 -2.89
N GLU A 32 4.72 -5.91 -2.04
CA GLU A 32 5.42 -6.90 -1.21
C GLU A 32 4.73 -8.26 -1.35
N ALA A 33 5.51 -9.26 -1.74
CA ALA A 33 5.07 -10.65 -1.75
C ALA A 33 5.29 -11.26 -0.36
N SER A 34 4.30 -12.03 0.10
CA SER A 34 4.32 -12.97 1.23
C SER A 34 5.05 -12.55 2.53
N TYR A 35 4.29 -12.53 3.63
CA TYR A 35 4.77 -12.41 5.02
C TYR A 35 5.45 -11.08 5.38
N ILE A 36 4.63 -10.09 5.75
CA ILE A 36 5.10 -8.80 6.27
C ILE A 36 4.64 -8.69 7.72
N ARG A 37 5.58 -8.45 8.63
CA ARG A 37 5.29 -8.16 10.04
C ARG A 37 4.42 -6.92 10.13
N ILE A 38 3.35 -6.98 10.93
CA ILE A 38 2.36 -5.91 11.03
C ILE A 38 3.02 -4.59 11.45
N GLU A 39 4.01 -4.66 12.34
CA GLU A 39 4.77 -3.53 12.85
C GLU A 39 5.60 -2.87 11.76
N GLU A 40 6.21 -3.67 10.89
CA GLU A 40 6.99 -3.18 9.76
C GLU A 40 6.08 -2.50 8.73
N PHE A 41 4.92 -3.10 8.46
CA PHE A 41 3.90 -2.52 7.60
C PHE A 41 3.40 -1.17 8.14
N LYS A 42 3.07 -1.10 9.44
CA LYS A 42 2.64 0.15 10.10
C LYS A 42 3.68 1.26 9.94
N LYS A 43 4.96 0.94 10.13
CA LYS A 43 6.06 1.92 9.92
C LYS A 43 6.14 2.41 8.48
N LYS A 44 6.02 1.53 7.49
CA LYS A 44 6.02 1.91 6.06
C LYS A 44 4.79 2.76 5.71
N ALA A 45 3.61 2.38 6.20
CA ALA A 45 2.38 3.13 6.00
C ALA A 45 2.44 4.53 6.63
N SER A 46 2.96 4.67 7.86
CA SER A 46 3.15 5.98 8.51
C SER A 46 4.02 6.92 7.68
N LYS A 47 5.16 6.43 7.18
CA LYS A 47 6.05 7.21 6.31
C LYS A 47 5.38 7.66 5.02
N ILE A 48 4.58 6.79 4.41
CA ILE A 48 3.80 7.14 3.21
C ILE A 48 2.79 8.23 3.57
N TYR A 49 2.07 8.08 4.68
CA TYR A 49 1.09 9.05 5.14
C TYR A 49 1.72 10.42 5.42
N GLU A 50 2.81 10.49 6.18
CA GLU A 50 3.56 11.72 6.48
C GLU A 50 4.05 12.44 5.22
N LYS A 51 4.43 11.67 4.18
CA LYS A 51 4.83 12.24 2.89
C LYS A 51 3.67 12.96 2.18
N PHE A 52 2.44 12.48 2.36
CA PHE A 52 1.24 13.08 1.76
C PHE A 52 0.60 14.16 2.63
N TYR A 53 0.68 13.99 3.95
CA TYR A 53 0.11 14.88 4.95
C TYR A 53 1.20 15.27 5.95
N PRO A 54 2.10 16.20 5.57
CA PRO A 54 3.11 16.69 6.48
C PRO A 54 2.44 17.32 7.70
N SER A 55 3.04 17.09 8.87
CA SER A 55 2.49 17.33 10.21
C SER A 55 1.97 18.75 10.47
N ASP A 56 2.35 19.72 9.64
CA ASP A 56 1.80 21.08 9.67
C ASP A 56 0.30 21.14 9.30
N GLN A 57 -0.24 20.17 8.56
CA GLN A 57 -1.67 20.11 8.20
C GLN A 57 -2.53 19.30 9.19
N LEU A 58 -1.92 18.55 10.11
CA LEU A 58 -2.62 17.62 11.02
C LEU A 58 -3.03 18.25 12.36
N LYS A 59 -2.70 19.52 12.62
CA LYS A 59 -3.07 20.22 13.87
C LYS A 59 -4.59 20.40 14.08
N GLY A 60 -5.44 20.04 13.11
CA GLY A 60 -6.89 20.21 13.17
C GLY A 60 -7.74 18.95 13.36
N GLY A 61 -7.17 17.74 13.31
CA GLY A 61 -7.97 16.52 13.22
C GLY A 61 -7.47 15.40 14.13
N ARG A 62 -8.13 15.22 15.28
CA ARG A 62 -8.05 13.96 16.03
C ARG A 62 -8.66 12.87 15.16
N PHE A 63 -7.84 11.92 14.72
CA PHE A 63 -8.32 10.64 14.19
C PHE A 63 -7.61 9.51 14.92
N PHE A 64 -8.43 8.83 15.73
CA PHE A 64 -8.36 7.51 16.39
C PHE A 64 -7.00 6.81 16.52
#